data_AF-A0A0F7ZFV6-F1
#
_entry.id   AF-A0A0F7ZFV6-F1
#
_cell.length_a   1.000
_cell.length_b   1.000
_cell.length_c   1.000
_cell.angle_alpha   90.00
_cell.angle_beta   90.00
_cell.angle_gamma   90.00
#
_symmetry.space_group_name_H-M   'P 1'
#
loop_
_entity.id
_entity.type
_entity.pdbx_description
1 polymer ?
#
loop_
_entity_poly.entity_id
_entity_poly.type
_entity_poly.pdbx_seq_one_letter_code
_entity_poly.pdbx_strand_id
1 'polypeptide(L)'
;MPSDSSQQEFLEFQALAAEHGNEQADALAKAGTSQPEPADALPTLAYLRKVARQRPKDAFKAWWEVSALQQYRVLDLDATTGCPPELTIPRPLLHHLLAARTHHGDFADYHERLNHDDARLTCSCGRRKEPKHLFYCRKIAPRHRMRLAPSPSAAVN
;
A
#
# COMPACT_ATOMS: atom_id res chain seq x y z
N MET A 1 36.34 -21.33 27.33
CA MET A 1 35.27 -22.34 27.42
C MET A 1 34.19 -21.95 26.43
N PRO A 2 34.08 -22.56 25.24
CA PRO A 2 32.95 -22.30 24.36
C PRO A 2 31.75 -23.11 24.87
N SER A 3 30.59 -22.46 24.93
CA SER A 3 29.31 -23.07 25.30
C SER A 3 28.94 -24.15 24.28
N ASP A 4 28.76 -25.39 24.75
CA ASP A 4 28.12 -26.45 23.98
C ASP A 4 26.73 -25.97 23.56
N SER A 5 26.59 -25.78 22.26
CA SER A 5 25.43 -25.18 21.62
C SER A 5 24.31 -26.21 21.56
N SER A 6 23.20 -25.95 22.26
CA SER A 6 21.95 -26.71 22.21
C SER A 6 21.36 -26.89 20.79
N GLN A 7 21.94 -26.23 19.79
CA GLN A 7 21.60 -26.42 18.39
C GLN A 7 21.96 -27.83 17.88
N GLN A 8 23.04 -28.44 18.37
CA GLN A 8 23.48 -29.74 17.86
C GLN A 8 22.52 -30.85 18.30
N GLU A 9 22.10 -30.84 19.56
CA GLU A 9 21.07 -31.75 20.09
C GLU A 9 19.72 -31.56 19.38
N PHE A 10 19.37 -30.31 19.03
CA PHE A 10 18.15 -30.02 18.28
C PHE A 10 18.18 -30.56 16.85
N LEU A 11 19.34 -30.48 16.19
CA LEU A 11 19.52 -31.04 14.84
C LEU A 11 19.49 -32.57 14.85
N GLU A 12 20.07 -33.21 15.86
CA GLU A 12 20.00 -34.67 16.07
C GLU A 12 18.56 -35.13 16.34
N PHE A 13 17.82 -34.40 17.17
CA PHE A 13 16.40 -34.67 17.41
C PHE A 13 15.55 -34.52 16.13
N GLN A 14 15.81 -33.49 15.31
CA GLN A 14 15.15 -33.33 14.01
C GLN A 14 15.46 -34.46 13.04
N ALA A 15 16.72 -34.93 13.00
CA ALA A 15 17.13 -36.04 12.16
C ALA A 15 16.42 -37.35 12.57
N LEU A 16 16.34 -37.64 13.87
CA LEU A 16 15.58 -38.78 14.39
C LEU A 16 14.07 -38.67 14.12
N ALA A 17 13.50 -37.47 14.23
CA ALA A 17 12.07 -37.23 13.95
C ALA A 17 11.72 -37.36 12.46
N ALA A 18 12.67 -37.02 11.56
CA ALA A 18 12.51 -37.20 10.12
C ALA A 18 12.48 -38.69 9.74
N GLU A 19 13.23 -39.54 10.44
CA GLU A 19 13.44 -40.94 10.04
C GLU A 19 12.29 -41.90 10.41
N HIS A 20 11.49 -41.60 11.44
CA HIS A 20 10.61 -42.62 12.06
C HIS A 20 9.11 -42.29 12.22
N GLY A 21 8.58 -41.27 11.54
CA GLY A 21 7.12 -41.12 11.50
C GLY A 21 6.57 -39.80 10.97
N ASN A 22 7.38 -38.76 10.87
CA ASN A 22 6.91 -37.46 10.40
C ASN A 22 6.52 -37.50 8.91
N GLU A 23 7.31 -38.16 8.07
CA GLU A 23 6.98 -38.31 6.64
C GLU A 23 5.72 -39.13 6.41
N GLN A 24 5.53 -40.22 7.15
CA GLN A 24 4.33 -41.04 7.05
C GLN A 24 3.09 -40.31 7.59
N ALA A 25 3.23 -39.56 8.69
CA ALA A 25 2.17 -38.72 9.23
C ALA A 25 1.80 -37.57 8.27
N ASP A 26 2.77 -36.90 7.66
CA ASP A 26 2.54 -35.87 6.64
C ASP A 26 1.89 -36.45 5.38
N ALA A 27 2.34 -37.62 4.92
CA ALA A 27 1.73 -38.34 3.81
C ALA A 27 0.26 -38.72 4.09
N LEU A 28 -0.03 -39.21 5.30
CA LEU A 28 -1.40 -39.53 5.74
C LEU A 28 -2.25 -38.26 5.92
N ALA A 29 -1.69 -37.17 6.42
CA ALA A 29 -2.38 -35.89 6.53
C ALA A 29 -2.75 -35.34 5.14
N LYS A 30 -1.80 -35.37 4.17
CA LYS A 30 -2.04 -35.00 2.77
C LYS A 30 -3.11 -35.89 2.12
N ALA A 31 -3.04 -37.21 2.35
CA ALA A 31 -4.06 -38.15 1.88
C ALA A 31 -5.43 -37.83 2.48
N GLY A 32 -5.49 -37.49 3.78
CA GLY A 32 -6.70 -37.05 4.48
C GLY A 32 -7.28 -35.76 3.90
N THR A 33 -6.45 -34.76 3.58
CA THR A 33 -6.92 -33.53 2.91
C THR A 33 -7.45 -33.75 1.49
N SER A 34 -7.11 -34.88 0.86
CA SER A 34 -7.59 -35.23 -0.49
C SER A 34 -8.90 -36.02 -0.45
N GLN A 35 -9.37 -36.42 0.73
CA GLN A 35 -10.66 -37.09 0.87
C GLN A 35 -11.80 -36.07 0.67
N PRO A 36 -12.92 -36.49 0.06
CA PRO A 36 -14.07 -35.61 -0.10
C PRO A 36 -14.60 -35.23 1.28
N GLU A 37 -14.87 -33.95 1.46
CA GLU A 37 -15.53 -33.44 2.67
C GLU A 37 -16.87 -34.17 2.89
N PRO A 38 -17.20 -34.55 4.14
CA PRO A 38 -18.47 -35.18 4.45
C PRO A 38 -19.64 -34.32 3.94
N ALA A 39 -20.69 -34.97 3.41
CA ALA A 39 -21.84 -34.26 2.83
C ALA A 39 -22.53 -33.30 3.81
N ASP A 40 -22.44 -33.57 5.12
CA ASP A 40 -23.05 -32.80 6.20
C ASP A 40 -22.05 -31.88 6.95
N ALA A 41 -20.83 -31.71 6.41
CA ALA A 41 -19.81 -30.88 7.05
C ALA A 41 -20.26 -29.41 7.11
N LEU A 42 -20.50 -28.90 8.31
CA LEU A 42 -20.79 -27.49 8.52
C LEU A 42 -19.56 -26.65 8.19
N PRO A 43 -19.72 -25.50 7.51
CA PRO A 43 -18.59 -24.64 7.22
C PRO A 43 -17.94 -24.12 8.51
N THR A 44 -16.62 -24.13 8.55
CA THR A 44 -15.87 -23.62 9.70
C THR A 44 -16.14 -22.14 9.93
N LEU A 45 -16.09 -21.67 11.18
CA LEU A 45 -16.25 -20.26 11.52
C LEU A 45 -15.27 -19.35 10.75
N ALA A 46 -14.04 -19.82 10.52
CA ALA A 46 -13.04 -19.11 9.71
C ALA A 46 -13.51 -18.90 8.26
N TYR A 47 -14.08 -19.93 7.64
CA TYR A 47 -14.65 -19.86 6.30
C TYR A 47 -15.84 -18.88 6.25
N LEU A 48 -16.78 -19.00 7.18
CA LEU A 48 -17.94 -18.10 7.26
C LEU A 48 -17.50 -16.62 7.41
N ARG A 49 -16.50 -16.35 8.25
CA ARG A 49 -15.91 -15.02 8.39
C ARG A 49 -15.23 -14.53 7.11
N LYS A 50 -14.53 -15.41 6.38
CA LYS A 50 -13.92 -15.08 5.08
C LYS A 50 -15.00 -14.68 4.07
N VAL A 51 -16.05 -15.50 3.94
CA VAL A 51 -17.19 -15.24 3.05
C VAL A 51 -17.89 -13.93 3.43
N ALA A 52 -18.15 -13.70 4.71
CA ALA A 52 -18.78 -12.47 5.19
C ALA A 52 -17.98 -11.21 4.85
N ARG A 53 -16.63 -11.27 4.92
CA ARG A 53 -15.76 -10.15 4.51
C ARG A 53 -15.65 -9.97 3.00
N GLN A 54 -15.82 -11.05 2.23
CA GLN A 54 -15.66 -11.05 0.78
C GLN A 54 -16.92 -10.55 0.05
N ARG A 55 -18.10 -11.00 0.49
CA ARG A 55 -19.40 -10.61 -0.10
C ARG A 55 -19.58 -9.11 -0.36
N PRO A 56 -19.33 -8.18 0.58
CA PRO A 56 -19.49 -6.76 0.31
C PRO A 56 -18.49 -6.23 -0.73
N LYS A 57 -17.28 -6.80 -0.80
CA LYS A 57 -16.28 -6.40 -1.80
C LYS A 57 -16.71 -6.82 -3.20
N ASP A 58 -17.21 -8.04 -3.33
CA ASP A 58 -17.71 -8.56 -4.62
C ASP A 58 -18.95 -7.80 -5.07
N ALA A 59 -19.88 -7.54 -4.14
CA ALA A 59 -21.08 -6.75 -4.42
C ALA A 59 -20.73 -5.32 -4.88
N PHE A 60 -19.74 -4.68 -4.25
CA PHE A 60 -19.26 -3.36 -4.65
C PHE A 60 -18.65 -3.38 -6.06
N LYS A 61 -17.79 -4.37 -6.36
CA LYS A 61 -17.19 -4.53 -7.69
C LYS A 61 -18.26 -4.73 -8.76
N ALA A 62 -19.20 -5.65 -8.53
CA ALA A 62 -20.30 -5.90 -9.45
C ALA A 62 -21.15 -4.65 -9.68
N TRP A 63 -21.44 -3.88 -8.64
CA TRP A 63 -22.15 -2.60 -8.75
C TRP A 63 -21.36 -1.56 -9.54
N TRP A 64 -20.04 -1.45 -9.33
CA TRP A 64 -19.18 -0.50 -10.03
C TRP A 64 -19.13 -0.76 -11.53
N GLU A 65 -18.99 -2.02 -11.95
CA GLU A 65 -18.98 -2.38 -13.39
C GLU A 65 -20.24 -1.88 -14.11
N VAL A 66 -21.40 -2.05 -13.48
CA VAL A 66 -22.69 -1.64 -14.03
C VAL A 66 -22.90 -0.13 -13.94
N SER A 67 -22.48 0.51 -12.85
CA SER A 67 -22.83 1.90 -12.53
C SER A 67 -21.76 2.93 -12.92
N ALA A 68 -20.54 2.50 -13.24
CA ALA A 68 -19.45 3.40 -13.56
C ALA A 68 -19.78 4.25 -14.79
N LEU A 69 -19.67 5.57 -14.63
CA LEU A 69 -19.83 6.52 -15.73
C LEU A 69 -18.75 6.27 -16.79
N GLN A 70 -19.06 6.57 -18.05
CA GLN A 70 -18.13 6.41 -19.16
C GLN A 70 -16.79 7.12 -18.92
N GLN A 71 -16.82 8.29 -18.26
CA GLN A 71 -15.62 9.05 -17.89
C GLN A 71 -14.67 8.26 -16.99
N TYR A 72 -15.21 7.46 -16.06
CA TYR A 72 -14.40 6.61 -15.18
C TYR A 72 -13.93 5.33 -15.88
N ARG A 73 -14.71 4.77 -16.80
CA ARG A 73 -14.30 3.60 -17.60
C ARG A 73 -13.08 3.87 -18.47
N VAL A 74 -12.96 5.09 -19.00
CA VAL A 74 -11.81 5.50 -19.82
C VAL A 74 -10.51 5.57 -19.00
N LEU A 75 -10.60 5.75 -17.68
CA LEU A 75 -9.43 5.81 -16.80
C LEU A 75 -8.85 4.43 -16.47
N ASP A 76 -9.56 3.34 -16.80
CA ASP A 76 -9.14 1.95 -16.57
C ASP A 76 -8.70 1.69 -15.10
N LEU A 77 -9.48 2.23 -14.16
CA LEU A 77 -9.22 2.10 -12.72
C LEU A 77 -10.11 1.02 -12.09
N ASP A 78 -9.46 0.09 -11.38
CA ASP A 78 -10.14 -0.98 -10.65
C ASP A 78 -10.95 -0.45 -9.46
N ALA A 79 -12.19 -0.94 -9.32
CA ALA A 79 -13.01 -0.72 -8.14
C ALA A 79 -12.38 -1.37 -6.90
N THR A 80 -11.78 -0.52 -6.06
CA THR A 80 -11.08 -0.96 -4.84
C THR A 80 -11.84 -0.48 -3.60
N THR A 81 -12.13 -1.41 -2.68
CA THR A 81 -12.76 -1.11 -1.37
C THR A 81 -11.74 -0.74 -0.28
N GLY A 82 -10.45 -0.94 -0.55
CA GLY A 82 -9.34 -0.58 0.33
C GLY A 82 -8.78 0.81 0.04
N CYS A 83 -7.87 1.25 0.92
CA CYS A 83 -7.05 2.44 0.66
C CYS A 83 -6.04 2.11 -0.44
N PRO A 84 -6.09 2.77 -1.62
CA PRO A 84 -5.13 2.53 -2.68
C PRO A 84 -3.72 2.99 -2.25
N PRO A 85 -2.64 2.38 -2.78
CA PRO A 85 -1.28 2.64 -2.32
C PRO A 85 -0.87 4.11 -2.40
N GLU A 86 -1.42 4.86 -3.36
CA GLU A 86 -1.22 6.30 -3.55
C GLU A 86 -1.72 7.13 -2.36
N LEU A 87 -2.71 6.62 -1.62
CA LEU A 87 -3.27 7.25 -0.43
C LEU A 87 -2.61 6.78 0.88
N THR A 88 -1.57 5.94 0.80
CA THR A 88 -0.71 5.60 1.96
C THR A 88 0.11 6.81 2.43
N ILE A 89 0.29 7.80 1.55
CA ILE A 89 1.01 9.04 1.84
C ILE A 89 0.27 9.84 2.91
N PRO A 90 0.95 10.35 3.96
CA PRO A 90 0.33 11.25 4.93
C PRO A 90 -0.42 12.40 4.26
N ARG A 91 -1.64 12.69 4.73
CA ARG A 91 -2.52 13.72 4.16
C ARG A 91 -1.84 15.08 3.85
N PRO A 92 -0.96 15.64 4.70
CA PRO A 92 -0.27 16.90 4.38
C PRO A 92 0.65 16.79 3.17
N LEU A 93 1.34 15.67 3.01
CA LEU A 93 2.21 15.42 1.87
C LEU A 93 1.36 15.21 0.62
N LEU A 94 0.32 14.38 0.67
CA LEU A 94 -0.59 14.18 -0.46
C LEU A 94 -1.15 15.50 -0.99
N HIS A 95 -1.60 16.39 -0.10
CA HIS A 95 -2.07 17.73 -0.47
C HIS A 95 -1.02 18.52 -1.25
N HIS A 96 0.21 18.56 -0.74
CA HIS A 96 1.31 19.25 -1.41
C HIS A 96 1.68 18.62 -2.76
N LEU A 97 1.57 17.30 -2.90
CA LEU A 97 1.89 16.59 -4.14
C LEU A 97 0.86 16.92 -5.22
N LEU A 98 -0.42 16.85 -4.86
CA LEU A 98 -1.52 17.20 -5.76
C LEU A 98 -1.44 18.66 -6.21
N ALA A 99 -1.15 19.57 -5.27
CA ALA A 99 -0.90 20.97 -5.57
C ALA A 99 0.25 21.13 -6.58
N ALA A 100 1.38 20.45 -6.35
CA ALA A 100 2.55 20.52 -7.22
C ALA A 100 2.25 19.98 -8.64
N ARG A 101 1.60 18.80 -8.75
CA ARG A 101 1.24 18.19 -10.05
C ARG A 101 0.28 19.05 -10.85
N THR A 102 -0.71 19.63 -10.17
CA THR A 102 -1.72 20.46 -10.82
C THR A 102 -1.25 21.90 -11.04
N HIS A 103 -0.08 22.30 -10.54
CA HIS A 103 0.39 23.69 -10.54
C HIS A 103 -0.61 24.65 -9.87
N HIS A 104 -1.23 24.20 -8.78
CA HIS A 104 -2.16 24.97 -7.96
C HIS A 104 -1.61 25.18 -6.55
N GLY A 105 -2.13 26.19 -5.86
CA GLY A 105 -1.75 26.52 -4.48
C GLY A 105 -0.68 27.61 -4.42
N ASP A 106 0.18 27.55 -3.40
CA ASP A 106 1.16 28.59 -3.09
C ASP A 106 2.43 28.49 -3.96
N PHE A 107 2.25 28.53 -5.29
CA PHE A 107 3.35 28.55 -6.27
C PHE A 107 3.37 29.88 -7.02
N ALA A 108 4.57 30.36 -7.35
CA ALA A 108 4.77 31.63 -8.03
C ALA A 108 4.01 31.68 -9.37
N ASP A 109 4.15 30.63 -10.17
CA ASP A 109 3.53 30.56 -11.51
C ASP A 109 2.00 30.62 -11.45
N TYR A 110 1.38 30.04 -10.41
CA TYR A 110 -0.07 30.09 -10.20
C TYR A 110 -0.53 31.53 -9.91
N HIS A 111 0.17 32.21 -9.00
CA HIS A 111 -0.15 33.57 -8.59
C HIS A 111 0.13 34.60 -9.69
N GLU A 112 1.19 34.42 -10.47
CA GLU A 112 1.50 35.27 -11.63
C GLU A 112 0.43 35.13 -12.72
N ARG A 113 0.01 33.90 -13.04
CA ARG A 113 -1.03 33.65 -14.05
C ARG A 113 -2.38 34.28 -13.68
N LEU A 114 -2.71 34.33 -12.39
CA LEU A 114 -3.96 34.93 -11.89
C LEU A 114 -3.81 36.39 -11.45
N ASN A 115 -2.61 36.96 -11.58
CA ASN A 115 -2.29 38.33 -11.20
C ASN A 115 -2.69 38.68 -9.75
N HIS A 116 -2.30 37.82 -8.79
CA HIS A 116 -2.50 38.08 -7.37
C HIS A 116 -1.39 39.00 -6.83
N ASP A 117 -1.72 40.26 -6.56
CA ASP A 117 -0.75 41.30 -6.17
C ASP A 117 -0.20 41.12 -4.73
N ASP A 118 -0.93 40.42 -3.86
CA ASP A 118 -0.57 40.20 -2.45
C ASP A 118 0.23 38.91 -2.23
N ALA A 119 0.42 38.10 -3.27
CA ALA A 119 1.04 36.81 -3.17
C ALA A 119 2.57 36.88 -3.07
N ARG A 120 3.13 36.17 -2.09
CA ARG A 120 4.58 36.02 -1.97
C ARG A 120 5.09 34.98 -2.96
N LEU A 121 5.69 35.43 -4.05
CA LEU A 121 6.27 34.57 -5.10
C LEU A 121 7.54 33.84 -4.64
N THR A 122 8.20 34.36 -3.60
CA THR A 122 9.42 33.78 -3.03
C THR A 122 9.16 33.19 -1.65
N CYS A 123 9.80 32.05 -1.38
CA CYS A 123 9.87 31.46 -0.05
C CYS A 123 10.77 32.30 0.87
N SER A 124 10.60 32.17 2.18
CA SER A 124 11.49 32.75 3.20
C SER A 124 12.93 32.25 3.16
N CYS A 125 13.22 31.23 2.34
CA CYS A 125 14.59 30.81 2.02
C CYS A 125 15.23 31.61 0.86
N GLY A 126 14.49 32.56 0.26
CA GLY A 126 14.94 33.40 -0.85
C GLY A 126 14.75 32.81 -2.25
N ARG A 127 14.28 31.56 -2.38
CA ARG A 127 14.01 30.93 -3.69
C ARG A 127 12.57 31.14 -4.14
N ARG A 128 12.34 31.15 -5.45
CA ARG A 128 11.02 31.14 -6.05
C ARG A 128 10.22 29.90 -5.62
N LYS A 129 8.91 30.07 -5.39
CA LYS A 129 8.00 28.98 -5.03
C LYS A 129 7.62 28.17 -6.27
N GLU A 130 8.53 27.30 -6.69
CA GLU A 130 8.29 26.32 -7.74
C GLU A 130 7.63 25.06 -7.17
N PRO A 131 6.90 24.26 -7.97
CA PRO A 131 6.35 22.96 -7.55
C PRO A 131 7.39 22.04 -6.88
N LYS A 132 8.63 22.07 -7.38
CA LYS A 132 9.74 21.26 -6.87
C LYS A 132 10.38 21.83 -5.59
N HIS A 133 10.05 23.07 -5.22
CA HIS A 133 10.65 23.77 -4.08
C HIS A 133 10.51 23.01 -2.76
N LEU A 134 9.38 22.31 -2.60
CA LEU A 134 9.04 21.54 -1.41
C LEU A 134 10.04 20.41 -1.10
N PHE A 135 10.75 19.91 -2.11
CA PHE A 135 11.70 18.81 -1.97
C PHE A 135 13.07 19.26 -1.42
N TYR A 136 13.49 20.51 -1.65
CA TYR A 136 14.83 21.00 -1.30
C TYR A 136 14.87 22.23 -0.38
N CYS A 137 13.72 22.80 -0.02
CA CYS A 137 13.70 23.98 0.85
C CYS A 137 14.26 23.66 2.25
N ARG A 138 15.27 24.44 2.67
CA ARG A 138 15.88 24.34 4.01
C ARG A 138 14.92 24.77 5.12
N LYS A 139 13.96 25.66 4.84
CA LYS A 139 12.99 26.16 5.82
C LYS A 139 11.82 25.19 6.06
N ILE A 140 11.64 24.19 5.19
CA ILE A 140 10.65 23.13 5.40
C ILE A 140 11.21 22.11 6.37
N ALA A 141 10.43 21.83 7.43
CA ALA A 141 10.78 20.82 8.42
C ALA A 141 11.02 19.46 7.74
N PRO A 142 12.03 18.67 8.15
CA PRO A 142 12.35 17.39 7.49
C PRO A 142 11.18 16.42 7.38
N ARG A 143 10.24 16.43 8.33
CA ARG A 143 8.99 15.63 8.31
C ARG A 143 8.00 16.02 7.20
N HIS A 144 8.04 17.26 6.73
CA HIS A 144 7.18 17.77 5.65
C HIS A 144 7.93 17.85 4.31
N ARG A 145 9.25 17.63 4.33
CA ARG A 145 10.05 17.54 3.11
C ARG A 145 9.77 16.18 2.49
N MET A 146 9.08 16.16 1.36
CA MET A 146 8.93 14.93 0.59
C MET A 146 10.30 14.38 0.21
N ARG A 147 10.50 13.10 0.50
CA ARG A 147 11.58 12.30 -0.09
C ARG A 147 10.90 11.29 -0.99
N LEU A 148 10.73 11.66 -2.26
CA LEU A 148 10.21 10.74 -3.27
C LEU A 148 11.33 10.48 -4.28
N ALA A 149 11.73 9.21 -4.36
CA ALA A 149 12.66 8.70 -5.36
C ALA A 149 11.93 8.56 -6.71
N PRO A 150 12.63 8.65 -7.86
CA PRO A 150 14.07 8.90 -8.02
C PRO A 150 14.45 10.39 -8.20
N SER A 151 13.51 11.30 -8.49
CA SER A 151 13.79 12.74 -8.62
C SER A 151 12.56 13.65 -8.37
N PRO A 152 12.76 14.92 -7.96
CA PRO A 152 11.67 15.88 -7.81
C PRO A 152 10.85 16.11 -9.09
N SER A 153 11.48 16.00 -10.26
CA SER A 153 10.77 16.11 -11.55
C SER A 153 9.83 14.93 -11.78
N ALA A 154 10.27 13.71 -11.49
CA ALA A 154 9.45 12.51 -11.64
C ALA A 154 8.30 12.43 -10.63
N ALA A 155 8.39 13.13 -9.51
CA ALA A 155 7.30 13.18 -8.53
C ALA A 155 6.18 14.16 -8.96
N VAL A 156 6.57 15.26 -9.60
CA VAL A 156 5.66 16.35 -10.02
C VAL A 156 5.07 16.13 -11.41
N ASN A 157 5.79 15.44 -12.31
CA ASN A 157 5.28 15.01 -13.61
C ASN A 157 4.55 13.67 -13.50
#